data_AF-A0A6G2Q6A7-F1
#
_entry.id   AF-A0A6G2Q6A7-F1
#
_cell.length_a   1.000
_cell.length_b   1.000
_cell.length_c   1.000
_cell.angle_alpha   90.00
_cell.angle_beta   90.00
_cell.angle_gamma   90.00
#
_symmetry.space_group_name_H-M   'P 1'
#
loop_
_entity.id
_entity.type
_entity.pdbx_description
1 polymer ?
#
loop_
_entity_poly.entity_id
_entity_poly.type
_entity_poly.pdbx_seq_one_letter_code
_entity_poly.pdbx_strand_id
1 'polypeptide(L)'
;SPLLIASLLAVLKAGAGYTLLDPQFPLERLNGVLAQTDPAAVISQAYLPALEHTAPLIDLTADATVIAATSGAAVETSGHP
;
A
#
# COMPACT_ATOMS: atom_id res chain seq x y z
N SER A 1 -12.98 5.00 4.68
CA SER A 1 -12.86 5.07 3.21
C SER A 1 -12.92 3.67 2.64
N PRO A 2 -13.71 3.41 1.58
CA PRO A 2 -13.75 2.11 0.90
C PRO A 2 -12.38 1.65 0.39
N LEU A 3 -11.56 2.60 -0.10
CA LEU A 3 -10.21 2.30 -0.59
C LEU A 3 -9.30 1.78 0.51
N LEU A 4 -9.38 2.30 1.74
CA LEU A 4 -8.59 1.80 2.87
C LEU A 4 -8.87 0.32 3.16
N ILE A 5 -10.15 -0.07 3.13
CA ILE A 5 -10.54 -1.48 3.36
C ILE A 5 -10.03 -2.35 2.21
N ALA A 6 -10.16 -1.88 0.97
CA ALA A 6 -9.62 -2.57 -0.19
C ALA A 6 -8.10 -2.75 -0.10
N SER A 7 -7.34 -1.73 0.31
CA SER A 7 -5.89 -1.81 0.53
C SER A 7 -5.54 -2.87 1.56
N LEU A 8 -6.26 -2.87 2.69
CA LEU A 8 -6.01 -3.81 3.78
C LEU A 8 -6.21 -5.25 3.30
N LEU A 9 -7.33 -5.50 2.62
CA LEU A 9 -7.63 -6.81 2.06
C LEU A 9 -6.62 -7.19 0.97
N ALA A 10 -6.15 -6.25 0.16
CA ALA A 10 -5.13 -6.50 -0.85
C ALA A 10 -3.80 -6.95 -0.22
N VAL A 11 -3.36 -6.26 0.83
CA VAL A 11 -2.14 -6.61 1.58
C VAL A 11 -2.27 -8.01 2.20
N LEU A 12 -3.41 -8.30 2.84
CA LEU A 12 -3.66 -9.62 3.42
C LEU A 12 -3.77 -10.72 2.37
N LYS A 13 -4.39 -10.45 1.22
CA LYS A 13 -4.45 -11.39 0.08
C LYS A 13 -3.06 -11.68 -0.49
N ALA A 14 -2.15 -10.72 -0.45
CA ALA A 14 -0.76 -10.91 -0.85
C ALA A 14 0.09 -11.64 0.21
N GLY A 15 -0.46 -11.92 1.40
CA GLY A 15 0.26 -12.55 2.51
C GLY A 15 1.24 -11.62 3.21
N ALA A 16 1.11 -10.30 3.05
CA ALA A 16 2.01 -9.32 3.63
C ALA A 16 1.43 -8.68 4.91
N GLY A 17 2.32 -8.09 5.72
CA GLY A 17 1.95 -7.22 6.83
C GLY A 17 1.72 -5.78 6.36
N TYR A 18 1.02 -4.97 7.16
CA TYR A 18 0.80 -3.55 6.89
C TYR A 18 1.15 -2.68 8.10
N THR A 19 1.51 -1.43 7.84
CA THR A 19 1.59 -0.36 8.84
C THR A 19 0.79 0.82 8.33
N LEU A 20 -0.10 1.36 9.17
CA LEU A 20 -0.90 2.53 8.81
C LEU A 20 -0.15 3.80 9.17
N LEU A 21 -0.04 4.71 8.20
CA LEU A 21 0.50 6.05 8.38
C LEU A 21 -0.66 7.05 8.41
N ASP A 22 -0.72 7.87 9.45
CA ASP A 22 -1.73 8.93 9.55
C ASP A 22 -1.18 10.23 8.92
N PRO A 23 -1.77 10.70 7.80
CA PRO A 23 -1.30 11.90 7.11
C PRO A 23 -1.47 13.19 7.92
N GLN A 24 -2.15 13.15 9.07
CA GLN A 24 -2.23 14.29 10.00
C GLN A 24 -0.90 14.51 10.76
N PHE A 25 0.03 13.55 10.74
CA PHE A 25 1.36 13.77 11.29
C PHE A 25 2.25 14.57 10.34
N PRO A 26 3.25 15.30 10.88
CA PRO A 26 4.25 15.98 10.05
C PRO A 26 4.99 15.03 9.11
N LEU A 27 5.34 15.50 7.91
CA LEU A 27 6.00 14.69 6.88
C LEU A 27 7.29 14.02 7.36
N GLU A 28 8.12 14.73 8.13
CA GLU A 28 9.36 14.20 8.69
C GLU A 28 9.12 12.93 9.53
N ARG A 29 8.01 12.90 10.29
CA ARG A 29 7.64 11.73 11.08
C ARG A 29 7.21 10.57 10.18
N LEU A 30 6.45 10.85 9.12
CA LEU A 30 5.99 9.83 8.18
C LEU A 30 7.17 9.20 7.43
N ASN A 31 8.08 10.04 6.92
CA ASN A 31 9.32 9.60 6.28
C ASN A 31 10.21 8.81 7.25
N GLY A 32 10.29 9.23 8.52
CA GLY A 32 11.01 8.50 9.55
C GLY A 32 10.46 7.09 9.80
N VAL A 33 9.13 6.94 9.85
CA VAL A 33 8.49 5.62 9.99
C VAL A 33 8.79 4.75 8.76
N LEU A 34 8.65 5.29 7.53
CA LEU A 34 8.95 4.56 6.31
C LEU A 34 10.41 4.09 6.24
N ALA A 35 11.35 4.95 6.62
CA ALA A 35 12.76 4.61 6.65
C ALA A 35 13.08 3.50 7.67
N GLN A 36 12.32 3.40 8.75
CA GLN A 36 12.48 2.36 9.77
C GLN A 36 11.79 1.05 9.40
N THR A 37 10.64 1.10 8.73
CA THR A 37 9.88 -0.09 8.35
C THR A 37 10.41 -0.74 7.08
N ASP A 38 11.10 0.01 6.22
CA ASP A 38 11.63 -0.44 4.91
C ASP A 38 10.61 -1.30 4.14
N PRO A 39 9.44 -0.74 3.81
CA PRO A 39 8.34 -1.54 3.30
C PRO A 39 8.62 -2.02 1.88
N ALA A 40 8.17 -3.24 1.57
CA ALA A 40 8.27 -3.77 0.22
C ALA A 40 7.44 -3.00 -0.82
N ALA A 41 6.42 -2.25 -0.39
CA ALA A 41 5.60 -1.36 -1.22
C ALA A 41 4.88 -0.31 -0.35
N VAL A 42 4.55 0.83 -0.95
CA VAL A 42 3.74 1.89 -0.33
C VAL A 42 2.43 2.01 -1.08
N ILE A 43 1.30 1.99 -0.36
CA ILE A 43 -0.03 2.22 -0.92
C ILE A 43 -0.48 3.62 -0.52
N SER A 44 -0.81 4.46 -1.50
CA SER A 44 -1.21 5.85 -1.29
C SER A 44 -2.41 6.25 -2.17
N GLN A 45 -2.78 7.53 -2.09
CA GLN A 45 -3.81 8.16 -2.90
C GLN A 45 -3.33 9.56 -3.32
N ALA A 46 -3.70 10.01 -4.51
CA ALA A 46 -3.23 11.27 -5.09
C ALA A 46 -3.45 12.54 -4.24
N TYR A 47 -4.39 12.55 -3.30
CA TYR A 47 -4.63 13.69 -2.40
C TYR A 47 -3.69 13.74 -1.18
N LEU A 48 -2.95 12.66 -0.93
CA LEU A 48 -2.01 12.55 0.19
C LEU A 48 -0.67 13.16 -0.19
N PRO A 49 0.09 13.67 0.79
CA PRO A 49 1.41 14.21 0.52
C PRO A 49 2.36 13.09 0.04
N ALA A 50 3.27 13.44 -0.86
CA ALA A 50 4.33 12.54 -1.29
C ALA A 50 5.27 12.24 -0.12
N LEU A 51 5.65 10.98 0.02
CA LEU A 51 6.56 10.50 1.06
C LEU A 51 7.90 10.13 0.43
N GLU A 52 8.98 10.30 1.18
CA GLU A 52 10.32 9.96 0.71
C GLU A 52 10.56 8.45 0.95
N HIS A 53 10.57 7.67 -0.14
CA HIS A 53 10.85 6.24 -0.10
C HIS A 53 11.39 5.74 -1.45
N THR A 54 12.06 4.59 -1.43
CA THR A 54 12.52 3.87 -2.63
C THR A 54 11.62 2.69 -3.00
N ALA A 55 10.69 2.33 -2.13
CA ALA A 55 9.74 1.25 -2.37
C ALA A 55 8.81 1.57 -3.57
N PRO A 56 8.31 0.56 -4.29
CA PRO A 56 7.25 0.73 -5.27
C PRO A 56 6.03 1.46 -4.68
N LEU A 57 5.54 2.48 -5.38
CA LEU A 57 4.31 3.21 -5.02
C LEU A 57 3.12 2.64 -5.80
N ILE A 58 2.03 2.36 -5.10
CA ILE A 58 0.72 2.02 -5.67
C ILE A 58 -0.24 3.15 -5.30
N ASP A 59 -0.63 3.98 -6.27
CA ASP A 59 -1.59 5.06 -6.04
C ASP A 59 -2.99 4.60 -6.43
N LEU A 60 -3.85 4.39 -5.44
CA LEU A 60 -5.21 3.88 -5.64
C LEU A 60 -6.13 4.82 -6.41
N THR A 61 -5.72 6.07 -6.60
CA THR A 61 -6.46 7.07 -7.38
C THR A 61 -5.92 7.12 -8.80
N ALA A 62 -4.61 7.27 -8.97
CA ALA A 62 -4.00 7.39 -10.29
C ALA A 62 -4.00 6.05 -11.06
N ASP A 63 -3.77 4.93 -10.36
CA ASP A 63 -3.65 3.60 -10.96
C ASP A 63 -4.99 2.86 -11.03
N ALA A 64 -6.11 3.51 -10.69
CA ALA A 64 -7.42 2.87 -10.55
C ALA A 64 -7.82 2.04 -11.78
N THR A 65 -7.57 2.53 -13.01
CA THR A 65 -7.87 1.82 -14.25
C THR A 65 -7.00 0.57 -14.43
N VAL A 66 -5.72 0.64 -14.09
CA VAL A 66 -4.77 -0.47 -14.20
C VAL A 66 -5.09 -1.55 -13.17
N ILE A 67 -5.37 -1.14 -11.93
CA ILE A 67 -5.77 -2.04 -10.85
C ILE A 67 -7.07 -2.76 -11.21
N ALA A 68 -8.07 -2.04 -11.71
CA ALA A 68 -9.36 -2.63 -12.09
C ALA A 68 -9.27 -3.62 -13.26
N ALA A 69 -8.28 -3.45 -14.15
CA ALA A 69 -8.01 -4.39 -15.24
C ALA A 69 -7.25 -5.65 -14.79
N THR A 70 -6.72 -5.66 -13.56
CA THR A 70 -5.97 -6.79 -13.00
C THR A 70 -6.93 -7.85 -12.45
N SER A 71 -6.58 -9.13 -12.62
CA SER A 71 -7.41 -10.24 -12.13
C SER A 71 -7.57 -10.19 -10.61
N GLY A 72 -8.81 -10.29 -10.13
CA GLY A 72 -9.14 -10.43 -8.71
C GLY A 72 -9.05 -11.87 -8.18
N ALA A 73 -8.59 -12.81 -9.00
CA ALA A 73 -8.38 -14.21 -8.60
C ALA A 73 -7.42 -14.32 -7.42
N ALA A 74 -7.54 -15.41 -6.66
CA ALA A 74 -6.61 -15.66 -5.56
C ALA A 74 -5.18 -15.74 -6.10
N VAL A 75 -4.25 -15.09 -5.39
CA VAL A 75 -2.81 -15.27 -5.66
C VAL A 75 -2.49 -16.73 -5.39
N GLU A 76 -1.87 -17.42 -6.34
CA GLU A 76 -1.41 -18.79 -6.15
C GLU A 76 -0.34 -18.78 -5.05
N THR A 77 -0.75 -19.07 -3.82
CA THR A 77 0.19 -19.45 -2.77
C THR A 77 0.66 -20.85 -3.14
N SER A 78 1.97 -21.00 -3.41
CA SER A 78 2.58 -22.30 -3.66
C SER A 78 2.50 -23.11 -2.37
N GLY A 79 1.33 -23.73 -2.16
CA GLY A 79 0.95 -24.39 -0.93
C GLY A 79 2.02 -25.39 -0.51
N HIS A 80 2.79 -25.02 0.50
CA HIS A 80 3.36 -25.99 1.41
C HIS A 80 2.36 -26.09 2.57
N PRO A 81 1.83 -27.29 2.86
CA PRO A 81 0.91 -27.50 3.97
C PRO A 81 1.53 -27.13 5.32
#